data_AF-A0A533WLV1-F1
#
_entry.id   AF-A0A533WLV1-F1
#
_cell.length_a   1.000
_cell.length_b   1.000
_cell.length_c   1.000
_cell.angle_alpha   90.00
_cell.angle_beta   90.00
_cell.angle_gamma   90.00
#
_symmetry.space_group_name_H-M   'P 1'
#
loop_
_entity.id
_entity.type
_entity.pdbx_description
1 polymer ?
#
loop_
_entity_poly.entity_id
_entity_poly.type
_entity_poly.pdbx_seq_one_letter_code
_entity_poly.pdbx_strand_id
1 'polypeptide(L)' 'MNVRSIGSNEKGLNPKVERLNGTVRDRETVMRGMDTSEAAQELMDAMRVHYNYCREYSQLGKTPAEQAGIKL' A
#
# COMPACT_ATOMS: atom_id res chain seq x y z
N MET A 1 20.71 2.55 -14.26
CA MET A 1 19.78 1.45 -14.60
C MET A 1 18.39 1.84 -14.12
N ASN A 2 17.38 1.81 -14.99
CA ASN A 2 16.00 2.06 -14.60
C ASN A 2 15.45 0.76 -13.97
N VAL A 3 15.30 0.74 -12.64
CA VAL A 3 14.78 -0.43 -11.88
C VAL A 3 13.43 -0.94 -12.38
N ARG A 4 12.70 -0.17 -13.20
CA ARG A 4 11.45 -0.56 -13.84
C ARG A 4 11.58 -1.57 -15.00
N SER A 5 12.78 -1.76 -15.56
CA SER A 5 13.00 -2.65 -16.72
C SER A 5 13.55 -4.03 -16.37
N ILE A 6 13.76 -4.31 -15.08
CA ILE A 6 14.31 -5.58 -14.61
C ILE A 6 13.13 -6.48 -14.23
N GLY A 7 13.01 -7.62 -14.91
CA GLY A 7 11.87 -8.52 -14.77
C GLY A 7 11.66 -9.03 -13.35
N SER A 8 10.39 -9.20 -12.97
CA SER A 8 9.86 -9.61 -11.65
C SER A 8 10.39 -10.94 -11.07
N ASN A 9 11.35 -11.59 -11.73
CA ASN A 9 11.94 -12.87 -11.34
C ASN A 9 13.46 -12.78 -11.05
N GLU A 10 14.06 -11.59 -11.10
CA GLU A 10 15.45 -11.42 -10.67
C GLU A 10 15.53 -11.44 -9.13
N LYS A 11 16.53 -12.16 -8.59
CA LYS A 11 16.73 -12.36 -7.14
C LYS A 11 16.88 -11.02 -6.41
N GLY A 12 15.78 -10.46 -5.92
CA GLY A 12 15.78 -9.22 -5.13
C GLY A 12 14.53 -8.35 -5.28
N LEU A 13 13.71 -8.54 -6.32
CA LEU A 13 12.51 -7.73 -6.56
C LEU A 13 11.27 -8.46 -6.01
N ASN A 14 10.54 -7.82 -5.08
CA ASN A 14 9.29 -8.34 -4.54
C ASN A 14 8.08 -7.60 -5.18
N PRO A 15 7.45 -8.16 -6.22
CA PRO A 15 6.38 -7.48 -6.96
C PRO A 15 5.12 -7.21 -6.12
N LYS A 16 4.94 -7.90 -4.98
CA LYS A 16 3.84 -7.61 -4.05
C LYS A 16 4.12 -6.32 -3.28
N VAL A 17 5.35 -6.16 -2.80
CA VAL A 17 5.79 -4.97 -2.06
C VAL A 17 5.85 -3.76 -2.98
N GLU A 18 6.35 -3.91 -4.22
CA GLU A 18 6.36 -2.81 -5.20
C GLU A 18 4.94 -2.28 -5.49
N ARG A 19 3.95 -3.17 -5.59
CA ARG A 19 2.54 -2.76 -5.77
C ARG A 19 2.00 -2.01 -4.55
N LEU A 20 2.35 -2.45 -3.35
CA LEU A 20 1.99 -1.75 -2.11
C LEU A 20 2.63 -0.36 -2.07
N ASN A 21 3.93 -0.27 -2.36
CA ASN A 21 4.68 0.99 -2.41
C ASN A 21 4.10 1.97 -3.44
N GLY A 22 3.66 1.48 -4.61
CA GLY A 22 2.94 2.28 -5.60
C GLY A 22 1.64 2.86 -5.03
N THR A 23 0.85 2.05 -4.32
CA THR A 23 -0.40 2.50 -3.68
C THR A 23 -0.14 3.58 -2.61
N VAL A 24 0.94 3.43 -1.83
CA VAL A 24 1.35 4.44 -0.84
C VAL A 24 1.71 5.76 -1.52
N ARG A 25 2.52 5.70 -2.58
CA ARG A 25 2.96 6.88 -3.33
C ARG A 25 1.78 7.62 -3.97
N ASP A 26 0.86 6.91 -4.59
CA ASP A 26 -0.33 7.52 -5.21
C ASP A 26 -1.19 8.26 -4.17
N ARG A 27 -1.25 7.74 -2.94
CA ARG A 27 -1.97 8.37 -1.84
C ARG A 27 -1.24 9.61 -1.31
N GLU A 28 0.07 9.52 -1.12
CA GLU A 28 0.91 10.63 -0.66
C GLU A 28 0.94 11.78 -1.67
N THR A 29 1.06 11.49 -2.97
CA THR A 29 1.09 12.50 -4.03
C THR A 29 -0.18 13.37 -4.08
N VAL A 30 -1.33 12.79 -3.75
CA VAL A 30 -2.62 13.52 -3.70
C VAL A 30 -2.74 14.35 -2.41
N MET A 31 -2.20 13.86 -1.30
CA MET A 31 -2.32 14.47 0.03
C MET A 31 -1.24 15.53 0.28
N ARG A 32 -1.23 16.57 -0.56
CA ARG A 32 -0.28 17.69 -0.49
C ARG A 32 -0.37 18.43 0.85
N GLY A 33 0.77 18.76 1.46
CA GLY A 33 0.83 19.51 2.71
C GLY A 33 0.79 18.64 3.98
N MET A 34 0.85 17.32 3.83
CA MET A 34 1.09 16.36 4.93
C MET A 34 2.58 15.99 5.03
N ASP A 35 3.44 16.98 4.81
CA ASP A 35 4.88 16.79 4.57
C ASP A 35 5.67 16.85 5.90
N THR A 36 4.99 17.14 7.02
CA THR A 36 5.58 17.06 8.36
C THR A 36 5.62 15.62 8.84
N SER A 37 6.58 15.28 9.70
CA SER A 37 6.72 13.91 10.23
C SER A 37 5.45 13.41 10.93
N GLU A 38 4.76 14.30 11.63
CA GLU A 38 3.52 14.00 12.36
C GLU A 38 2.36 13.72 11.39
N ALA A 39 2.15 14.60 10.40
CA ALA A 39 1.09 14.41 9.42
C ALA A 39 1.35 13.20 8.51
N ALA A 40 2.61 12.95 8.15
CA ALA A 40 2.99 11.77 7.38
C ALA A 40 2.73 10.48 8.16
N GLN A 41 2.99 10.45 9.46
CA GLN A 41 2.68 9.30 10.32
C GLN A 41 1.16 9.06 10.40
N GLU A 42 0.38 10.12 10.60
CA GLU A 42 -1.08 10.04 10.65
C GLU A 42 -1.68 9.57 9.31
N LEU A 43 -1.14 10.06 8.20
CA LEU A 43 -1.51 9.60 6.85
C LEU A 43 -1.22 8.11 6.66
N MET A 44 -0.05 7.64 7.10
CA MET A 44 0.34 6.23 6.99
C MET A 44 -0.56 5.32 7.83
N ASP A 45 -0.91 5.74 9.04
CA ASP A 45 -1.79 4.98 9.92
C ASP A 45 -3.23 4.95 9.38
N ALA A 46 -3.75 6.08 8.92
CA ALA A 46 -5.04 6.15 8.22
C ALA A 46 -5.04 5.28 6.96
N MET A 47 -3.96 5.28 6.19
CA MET A 47 -3.81 4.43 5.01
C MET A 47 -3.83 2.94 5.38
N ARG A 48 -3.12 2.53 6.44
CA ARG A 48 -3.13 1.13 6.90
C ARG A 48 -4.53 0.67 7.26
N VAL A 49 -5.28 1.50 7.99
CA VAL A 49 -6.68 1.19 8.35
C VAL A 49 -7.53 1.08 7.09
N HIS A 50 -7.47 2.08 6.21
CA HIS A 50 -8.25 2.09 4.98
C HIS A 50 -7.96 0.88 4.08
N TYR A 51 -6.69 0.55 3.89
CA TYR A 51 -6.26 -0.54 3.03
C TYR A 51 -6.63 -1.92 3.58
N ASN A 52 -6.52 -2.13 4.89
CA ASN A 52 -6.79 -3.43 5.50
C ASN A 52 -8.27 -3.70 5.77
N TYR A 53 -9.05 -2.66 6.09
CA TYR A 53 -10.42 -2.82 6.61
C TYR A 53 -11.51 -2.15 5.78
N CYS A 54 -11.19 -1.16 4.93
CA CYS A 54 -12.22 -0.45 4.15
C CYS A 54 -12.18 -0.82 2.66
N ARG A 55 -10.99 -1.11 2.12
CA ARG A 55 -10.81 -1.38 0.70
C ARG A 55 -10.90 -2.86 0.42
N GLU A 56 -11.90 -3.26 -0.36
CA GLU A 56 -11.98 -4.60 -0.91
C GLU A 56 -10.91 -4.84 -1.98
N TYR A 57 -10.29 -6.01 -1.91
CA TYR A 57 -9.35 -6.45 -2.93
C TYR A 57 -10.11 -7.06 -4.10
N SER A 58 -10.05 -6.45 -5.29
CA SER A 58 -10.81 -6.89 -6.47
C SER A 58 -10.53 -8.34 -6.90
N GLN A 59 -9.36 -8.90 -6.53
CA GLN A 59 -9.04 -10.31 -6.78
C GLN A 59 -9.59 -11.27 -5.73
N LEU A 60 -9.89 -10.80 -4.51
CA LEU A 60 -10.34 -11.63 -3.39
C LEU A 60 -11.83 -11.43 -3.06
N GLY A 61 -12.43 -10.31 -3.49
CA GLY A 61 -13.82 -9.94 -3.16
C GLY A 61 -14.05 -9.71 -1.66
N LYS A 62 -12.97 -9.50 -0.90
CA LYS A 62 -12.95 -9.30 0.56
C LYS A 62 -11.86 -8.30 0.92
N THR A 63 -11.93 -7.74 2.12
CA THR A 63 -10.86 -6.92 2.66
C THR A 63 -9.68 -7.79 3.10
N PRO A 64 -8.43 -7.27 3.08
CA PRO A 64 -7.27 -8.01 3.58
C PRO A 64 -7.44 -8.51 5.02
N ALA A 65 -8.10 -7.73 5.89
CA ALA A 65 -8.37 -8.11 7.27
C ALA A 65 -9.34 -9.30 7.36
N GLU A 66 -10.42 -9.30 6.58
CA GLU A 66 -11.36 -10.44 6.52
C GLU A 66 -10.68 -11.70 5.98
N GLN A 67 -9.84 -11.57 4.96
CA GLN A 67 -9.06 -12.70 4.45
C GLN A 67 -8.09 -13.24 5.50
N ALA A 68 -7.50 -12.37 6.32
CA ALA A 68 -6.64 -12.75 7.44
C ALA A 68 -7.43 -13.32 8.64
N GLY A 69 -8.76 -13.34 8.58
CA GLY A 69 -9.62 -13.84 9.65
C GLY A 69 -9.73 -12.89 10.85
N ILE A 70 -9.36 -11.62 10.68
CA ILE A 70 -9.52 -10.60 11.73
C ILE A 70 -11.00 -10.24 11.80
N LYS A 71 -11.61 -10.50 12.97
CA LYS A 71 -12.96 -10.04 13.29
C LYS A 71 -12.84 -8.74 14.07
N LEU A 72 -13.47 -7.68 13.58
CA LEU A 72 -13.66 -6.44 14.31
C LEU A 72 -14.74 -6.62 15.38
#